data_AF-A0A935MXX4-F1
#
_entry.id   AF-A0A935MXX4-F1
#
_cell.length_a   1.000
_cell.length_b   1.000
_cell.length_c   1.000
_cell.angle_alpha   90.00
_cell.angle_beta   90.00
_cell.angle_gamma   90.00
#
_symmetry.space_group_name_H-M   'P 1'
#
loop_
_entity.id
_entity.type
_entity.pdbx_description
1 polymer ?
#
loop_
_entity_poly.entity_id
_entity_poly.type
_entity_poly.pdbx_seq_one_letter_code
_entity_poly.pdbx_strand_id
1 'polypeptide(L)' 'MAFFVVWMFFFDPKDWQQSYSRIQKLNNLQESEQKLTQQITETQNELNLLQTSAETIEKYAREKYLMKKDNEDLFIVKSR' A
#
# COMPACT_ATOMS: atom_id res chain seq x y z
N MET A 1 27.13 48.76 -1.70
CA MET A 1 27.69 47.43 -2.07
C MET A 1 27.38 46.38 -0.99
N ALA A 2 27.92 46.49 0.24
CA ALA A 2 27.68 45.50 1.29
C ALA A 2 26.19 45.27 1.66
N PHE A 3 25.38 46.34 1.64
CA PHE A 3 23.93 46.24 1.87
C PHE A 3 23.22 45.35 0.84
N PHE A 4 23.64 45.39 -0.42
CA PHE A 4 23.07 44.56 -1.49
C PHE A 4 23.42 43.08 -1.29
N VAL A 5 24.64 42.80 -0.81
CA VAL A 5 25.10 41.43 -0.49
C VAL A 5 24.34 40.86 0.71
N VAL A 6 24.16 41.64 1.78
CA VAL A 6 23.39 41.23 2.96
C VAL A 6 21.92 41.00 2.61
N TRP A 7 21.33 41.88 1.79
CA TRP A 7 19.95 41.72 1.32
C TRP A 7 19.78 40.46 0.48
N MET A 8 20.69 40.19 -0.46
CA MET A 8 20.63 38.99 -1.27
C MET A 8 20.75 37.73 -0.41
N PHE A 9 21.63 37.71 0.59
CA PHE A 9 21.78 36.58 1.51
C PHE A 9 20.55 36.36 2.42
N PHE A 10 19.90 37.45 2.87
CA PHE A 10 18.68 37.37 3.70
C PHE A 10 17.41 37.04 2.91
N PHE A 11 17.37 37.34 1.60
CA PHE A 11 16.23 37.06 0.72
C PHE A 11 16.36 35.76 -0.11
N ASP A 12 17.55 35.15 -0.15
CA ASP A 12 17.80 33.83 -0.76
C ASP A 12 17.58 32.56 0.13
N PRO A 13 16.99 32.60 1.36
CA PRO A 13 16.78 31.37 2.14
C PRO A 13 15.57 30.55 1.66
N LYS A 14 14.88 30.97 0.60
CA LYS A 14 13.61 30.36 0.17
C LYS A 14 13.77 29.08 -0.64
N ASP A 15 14.96 28.74 -1.12
CA ASP A 15 15.13 27.59 -2.01
C ASP A 15 15.45 26.27 -1.30
N TRP A 16 16.06 26.30 -0.11
CA TRP A 16 16.45 25.07 0.58
C TRP A 16 15.25 24.28 1.12
N GLN A 17 14.35 24.97 1.84
CA GLN A 17 13.15 24.33 2.40
C GLN A 17 12.19 23.84 1.30
N GLN A 18 12.02 24.62 0.24
CA GLN A 18 11.18 24.23 -0.89
C GLN A 18 11.77 23.03 -1.64
N SER A 19 13.08 23.00 -1.85
CA SER A 19 13.74 21.88 -2.52
C SER A 19 13.68 20.60 -1.69
N TYR A 20 13.87 20.69 -0.37
CA TYR A 20 13.70 19.53 0.52
C TYR A 20 12.26 19.00 0.54
N SER A 21 11.27 19.89 0.55
CA SER A 21 9.85 19.49 0.48
C SER A 21 9.49 18.81 -0.84
N ARG A 22 10.09 19.24 -1.96
CA ARG A 22 9.92 18.60 -3.28
C ARG A 22 10.50 17.19 -3.29
N ILE A 23 11.69 16.99 -2.73
CA ILE A 23 12.34 15.66 -2.65
C ILE A 23 11.50 14.71 -1.80
N GLN A 24 11.02 15.16 -0.63
CA GLN A 24 10.13 14.33 0.19
C GLN A 24 8.83 13.97 -0.53
N LYS A 25 8.22 14.94 -1.23
CA LYS A 25 7.00 14.69 -2.00
C LYS A 25 7.24 13.67 -3.12
N LEU A 26 8.37 13.74 -3.81
CA LEU A 26 8.75 12.75 -4.82
C LEU A 26 8.89 11.35 -4.22
N ASN A 27 9.61 11.21 -3.11
CA ASN A 27 9.77 9.93 -2.43
C ASN A 27 8.42 9.34 -1.99
N ASN A 28 7.55 10.16 -1.40
CA ASN A 28 6.21 9.71 -0.97
C ASN A 28 5.34 9.26 -2.15
N LEU A 29 5.42 9.95 -3.29
CA LEU A 29 4.70 9.56 -4.51
C LEU A 29 5.21 8.21 -5.03
N GLN A 30 6.52 8.02 -5.06
CA GLN A 30 7.15 6.79 -5.52
C GLN A 30 6.83 5.60 -4.60
N GLU A 31 6.85 5.80 -3.29
CA GLU A 31 6.44 4.78 -2.32
C GLU A 31 4.95 4.41 -2.48
N SER A 32 4.09 5.40 -2.70
CA SER A 32 2.66 5.18 -2.95
C SER A 32 2.44 4.38 -4.24
N GLU A 33 3.16 4.71 -5.31
CA GLU A 33 3.10 3.99 -6.58
C GLU A 33 3.53 2.53 -6.43
N GLN A 34 4.65 2.29 -5.74
CA GLN A 34 5.15 0.95 -5.46
C GLN A 34 4.13 0.12 -4.66
N LYS A 35 3.56 0.72 -3.61
CA LYS A 35 2.56 0.06 -2.76
C LYS A 35 1.29 -0.31 -3.54
N LEU A 36 0.78 0.60 -4.37
CA LEU A 36 -0.38 0.32 -5.22
C LEU A 36 -0.08 -0.77 -6.25
N THR A 37 1.09 -0.72 -6.89
CA THR A 37 1.53 -1.74 -7.87
C THR A 37 1.62 -3.12 -7.23
N GLN A 38 2.14 -3.19 -6.01
CA GLN A 38 2.19 -4.44 -5.24
C GLN A 38 0.78 -4.96 -4.92
N GLN A 39 -0.12 -4.09 -4.44
CA GLN A 39 -1.51 -4.47 -4.16
C GLN A 39 -2.26 -4.96 -5.39
N ILE A 40 -2.04 -4.34 -6.56
CA ILE A 40 -2.63 -4.79 -7.82
C ILE A 40 -2.13 -6.20 -8.15
N THR A 41 -0.83 -6.44 -8.02
CA THR A 41 -0.22 -7.74 -8.33
C THR A 41 -0.74 -8.83 -7.38
N GLU A 42 -0.81 -8.54 -6.08
CA GLU A 42 -1.39 -9.44 -5.06
C GLU A 42 -2.86 -9.74 -5.36
N THR A 43 -3.67 -8.72 -5.64
CA THR A 43 -5.09 -8.88 -5.97
C THR A 43 -5.28 -9.67 -7.26
N GLN A 44 -4.44 -9.45 -8.26
CA GLN A 44 -4.53 -10.15 -9.54
C GLN A 44 -4.10 -11.61 -9.41
N ASN A 45 -3.12 -11.91 -8.57
CA ASN A 45 -2.78 -13.29 -8.20
C ASN A 45 -3.92 -13.97 -7.44
N GLU A 46 -4.56 -13.27 -6.50
CA GLU A 46 -5.74 -13.78 -5.78
C GLU A 46 -6.91 -14.05 -6.74
N LEU A 47 -7.19 -13.13 -7.67
CA LEU A 47 -8.18 -13.33 -8.72
C LEU A 47 -7.86 -14.52 -9.63
N ASN A 48 -6.60 -14.68 -10.04
CA ASN A 48 -6.19 -15.83 -10.85
C ASN A 48 -6.34 -17.15 -10.08
N LEU A 49 -6.00 -17.17 -8.79
CA LEU A 49 -6.23 -18.34 -7.93
C LEU A 49 -7.71 -18.66 -7.81
N LEU A 50 -8.57 -17.64 -7.75
CA LEU A 50 -10.02 -17.82 -7.77
C LEU A 50 -10.50 -18.32 -9.14
N GLN A 51 -9.99 -17.80 -10.25
CA GLN A 51 -10.46 -18.19 -11.59
C GLN A 51 -10.01 -19.60 -12.02
N THR A 52 -8.85 -20.06 -11.53
CA THR A 52 -8.22 -21.28 -12.06
C THR A 52 -8.78 -22.58 -11.46
N SER A 53 -9.44 -22.55 -10.31
CA SER A 53 -9.97 -23.79 -9.69
C SER A 53 -11.07 -23.50 -8.66
N ALA A 54 -12.31 -23.92 -8.97
CA ALA A 54 -13.45 -23.86 -8.04
C ALA A 54 -13.18 -24.63 -6.73
N GLU A 55 -12.36 -25.68 -6.77
CA GLU A 55 -11.95 -26.46 -5.60
C GLU A 55 -10.96 -25.67 -4.72
N THR A 56 -10.05 -24.90 -5.34
CA THR A 56 -9.12 -24.03 -4.62
C THR A 56 -9.83 -22.83 -4.00
N ILE A 57 -10.85 -22.28 -4.66
CA ILE A 57 -11.73 -21.23 -4.09
C ILE A 57 -12.40 -21.72 -2.81
N GLU A 58 -13.04 -22.89 -2.85
CA GLU A 58 -13.81 -23.42 -1.72
C GLU A 58 -12.88 -23.70 -0.52
N LYS A 59 -11.67 -24.20 -0.78
CA LYS A 59 -10.65 -24.43 0.24
C LYS A 59 -10.13 -23.12 0.84
N TYR A 60 -9.81 -22.12 0.02
CA TYR A 60 -9.33 -20.81 0.48
C TYR A 60 -10.40 -20.04 1.28
N ALA A 61 -11.66 -20.07 0.84
CA ALA A 61 -12.77 -19.44 1.56
C ALA A 61 -13.03 -20.10 2.93
N ARG A 62 -12.89 -21.44 3.02
CA ARG A 62 -13.00 -22.18 4.29
C ARG A 62 -11.82 -21.91 5.24
N GLU A 63 -10.59 -21.84 4.74
CA GLU A 63 -9.40 -21.66 5.59
C GLU A 63 -9.18 -20.21 6.02
N LYS A 64 -9.36 -19.22 5.12
CA LYS A 64 -9.05 -17.81 5.41
C LYS A 64 -10.23 -17.02 5.97
N TYR A 65 -11.45 -17.36 5.55
CA TYR A 65 -12.66 -16.62 5.91
C TYR A 65 -13.69 -17.45 6.70
N LEU A 66 -13.38 -18.72 7.02
CA LEU A 66 -14.27 -19.64 7.74
C LEU A 66 -15.69 -19.70 7.13
N MET A 67 -15.78 -19.58 5.79
CA MET A 67 -17.07 -19.61 5.11
C MET A 67 -17.72 -21.00 5.23
N LYS A 68 -19.03 -20.99 5.48
CA LYS A 68 -19.91 -22.17 5.61
C LYS A 68 -20.96 -22.11 4.51
N LYS A 69 -21.36 -23.27 3.97
CA LYS A 69 -22.59 -23.38 3.17
C LYS A 69 -23.79 -23.26 4.11
N ASP A 70 -24.90 -22.70 3.61
CA ASP A 70 -26.12 -22.49 4.40
C ASP A 70 -26.73 -23.79 4.99
N ASN A 71 -26.32 -24.96 4.48
CA ASN A 71 -26.72 -26.29 4.96
C ASN A 71 -25.63 -27.03 5.77
N GLU A 72 -24.56 -26.37 6.22
CA GLU A 72 -23.49 -27.00 7.03
C GLU A 72 -23.26 -26.26 8.37
N ASP A 73 -23.38 -27.00 9.49
CA ASP A 73 -23.02 -26.54 10.82
C ASP A 73 -21.51 -26.73 11.09
N LEU A 74 -20.77 -25.61 11.20
CA LEU A 74 -19.35 -25.61 11.57
C LEU A 74 -19.18 -25.70 13.09
N PHE A 75 -18.66 -26.83 13.58
CA PHE A 75 -18.25 -27.00 14.98
C PHE A 75 -16.76 -26.70 15.15
N ILE A 76 -16.43 -25.56 15.76
CA ILE A 76 -15.04 -25.25 16.15
C ILE A 76 -14.79 -25.85 17.53
N VAL A 77 -14.17 -27.03 17.57
CA VAL A 77 -13.81 -27.68 18.83
C VAL A 77 -12.51 -27.07 19.35
N LYS A 78 -12.61 -26.24 20.38
CA LYS A 78 -11.44 -25.73 21.10
C LYS A 78 -10.91 -26.85 22.01
N SER A 79 -9.79 -27.45 21.66
CA SER A 79 -9.05 -28.32 22.59
C SER A 79 -8.58 -27.44 23.75
N ARG A 80 -9.06 -27.75 24.96
CA ARG A 80 -8.58 -27.15 26.20
C ARG A 80 -7.17 -27.65 26.52
#